data_AF-A0A022XSE1-F1
#
_entry.id   AF-A0A022XSE1-F1
#
_cell.length_a   1.000
_cell.length_b   1.000
_cell.length_c   1.000
_cell.angle_alpha   90.00
_cell.angle_beta   90.00
_cell.angle_gamma   90.00
#
_symmetry.space_group_name_H-M   'P 1'
#
loop_
_entity.id
_entity.type
_entity.pdbx_description
1 polymer ?
#
loop_
_entity_poly.entity_id
_entity_poly.type
_entity_poly.pdbx_seq_one_letter_code
_entity_poly.pdbx_strand_id
1 'polypeptide(L)'
;MNFARQPGKISSLMGIEGLHQIGNSASILRAYYNLGVRYATLTHFCHNKYADSEHPAKPLHGGLSDAGRDLVHEMNRIGMMVDISHTSADTQRDALKTSRAPVIFSHSNAFTVCKHTRNAPDDVLNMLKANGGVIMVTFLPGYVNLSGNATLSDVADHIQYIGNLIGYKHVGIGSDFDGMSGVPTGLEDVSHYPDLIQELANRGIGAEDLKNVMGRNILRVLSEVETIAAKMSKRTKPLQDYIQPR
;
A
#
# COMPACT_ATOMS: atom_id res chain seq x y z
N MET A 1 3.38 15.59 9.63
CA MET A 1 4.06 15.07 10.85
C MET A 1 5.52 15.54 10.93
N ASN A 2 6.09 15.69 12.14
CA ASN A 2 7.45 16.24 12.36
C ASN A 2 8.49 15.15 12.70
N PHE A 3 8.70 14.19 11.79
CA PHE A 3 9.70 13.11 11.96
C PHE A 3 11.11 13.64 12.26
N ALA A 4 11.44 14.84 11.77
CA ALA A 4 12.73 15.50 12.01
C ALA A 4 12.95 16.03 13.44
N ARG A 5 11.91 16.10 14.29
CA ARG A 5 12.00 16.74 15.62
C ARG A 5 12.42 15.81 16.76
N GLN A 6 12.53 14.50 16.52
CA GLN A 6 12.92 13.53 17.54
C GLN A 6 13.93 12.50 16.97
N PRO A 7 15.17 12.93 16.68
CA PRO A 7 16.21 12.01 16.22
C PRO A 7 16.41 10.90 17.26
N GLY A 8 16.57 9.66 16.79
CA GLY A 8 16.82 8.48 17.64
C GLY A 8 15.58 7.74 18.16
N LYS A 9 14.36 8.17 17.81
CA LYS A 9 13.14 7.40 18.08
C LYS A 9 12.57 6.74 16.82
N ILE A 10 11.96 5.57 16.99
CA ILE A 10 11.22 4.89 15.94
C ILE A 10 9.78 5.43 15.94
N SER A 11 9.30 5.84 14.76
CA SER A 11 7.93 6.30 14.59
C SER A 11 7.00 5.12 14.32
N SER A 12 6.03 4.90 15.20
CA SER A 12 5.02 3.85 15.05
C SER A 12 3.73 4.44 14.51
N LEU A 13 3.25 3.91 13.39
CA LEU A 13 1.95 4.23 12.81
C LEU A 13 1.10 2.96 12.77
N MET A 14 -0.22 3.12 12.77
CA MET A 14 -1.16 2.00 12.70
C MET A 14 -1.85 1.95 11.35
N GLY A 15 -1.96 0.74 10.81
CA GLY A 15 -2.85 0.41 9.70
C GLY A 15 -3.77 -0.73 10.09
N ILE A 16 -4.90 -0.83 9.40
CA ILE A 16 -5.79 -1.99 9.50
C ILE A 16 -5.79 -2.73 8.18
N GLU A 17 -5.61 -4.05 8.23
CA GLU A 17 -5.50 -4.89 7.05
C GLU A 17 -6.85 -5.56 6.73
N GLY A 18 -7.60 -4.91 5.86
CA GLY A 18 -8.89 -5.37 5.37
C GLY A 18 -10.09 -4.66 6.00
N LEU A 19 -10.95 -4.10 5.16
CA LEU A 19 -12.16 -3.39 5.59
C LEU A 19 -13.26 -4.28 6.20
N HIS A 20 -13.08 -5.59 6.27
CA HIS A 20 -13.97 -6.42 7.07
C HIS A 20 -13.94 -6.02 8.56
N GLN A 21 -12.84 -5.40 9.03
CA GLN A 21 -12.66 -4.92 10.40
C GLN A 21 -13.55 -3.72 10.79
N ILE A 22 -14.17 -3.03 9.82
CA ILE A 22 -15.04 -1.88 10.10
C ILE A 22 -16.52 -2.24 10.25
N GLY A 23 -16.88 -3.53 10.19
CA GLY A 23 -18.27 -3.98 10.35
C GLY A 23 -19.23 -3.35 9.35
N ASN A 24 -18.75 -3.07 8.12
CA ASN A 24 -19.48 -2.37 7.06
C ASN A 24 -19.98 -0.96 7.42
N SER A 25 -19.30 -0.25 8.34
CA SER A 25 -19.66 1.11 8.79
C SER A 25 -18.53 2.12 8.55
N ALA A 26 -18.86 3.20 7.82
CA ALA A 26 -18.01 4.36 7.66
C ALA A 26 -17.78 5.12 8.98
N SER A 27 -18.73 5.03 9.92
CA SER A 27 -18.53 5.58 11.28
C SER A 27 -17.45 4.83 12.05
N ILE A 28 -17.36 3.51 11.92
CA ILE A 28 -16.27 2.72 12.54
C ILE A 28 -14.94 3.02 11.86
N LEU A 29 -14.90 3.21 10.54
CA LEU A 29 -13.70 3.68 9.83
C LEU A 29 -13.19 5.02 10.41
N ARG A 30 -14.10 5.98 10.63
CA ARG A 30 -13.76 7.25 11.30
C ARG A 30 -13.29 7.06 12.75
N ALA A 31 -13.88 6.12 13.48
CA ALA A 31 -13.45 5.79 14.83
C ALA A 31 -12.00 5.28 14.83
N TYR A 32 -11.63 4.37 13.92
CA TYR A 32 -10.23 3.93 13.75
C TYR A 32 -9.29 5.09 13.41
N TYR A 33 -9.69 5.98 12.51
CA TYR A 33 -8.90 7.16 12.19
C TYR A 33 -8.62 8.02 13.44
N ASN A 34 -9.65 8.26 14.26
CA ASN A 34 -9.54 9.01 15.50
C ASN A 34 -8.65 8.30 16.55
N LEU A 35 -8.63 6.97 16.54
CA LEU A 35 -7.73 6.16 17.39
C LEU A 35 -6.28 6.16 16.91
N GLY A 36 -5.98 6.71 15.73
CA GLY A 36 -4.62 6.87 15.21
C GLY A 36 -4.28 6.02 13.98
N VAL A 37 -5.24 5.26 13.43
CA VAL A 37 -5.05 4.52 12.17
C VAL A 37 -4.86 5.51 11.01
N ARG A 38 -3.87 5.25 10.14
CA ARG A 38 -3.51 6.15 9.03
C ARG A 38 -3.58 5.51 7.65
N TYR A 39 -3.70 4.20 7.56
CA TYR A 39 -4.08 3.52 6.32
C TYR A 39 -5.05 2.38 6.60
N ALA A 40 -5.83 2.01 5.60
CA ALA A 40 -6.62 0.79 5.63
C ALA A 40 -6.47 0.05 4.29
N THR A 41 -6.15 -1.25 4.36
CA THR A 41 -6.15 -2.13 3.20
C THR A 41 -7.59 -2.44 2.82
N LEU A 42 -7.95 -2.26 1.54
CA LEU A 42 -9.35 -2.41 1.12
C LEU A 42 -9.88 -3.84 1.35
N THR A 43 -9.02 -4.84 1.17
CA THR A 43 -9.33 -6.26 1.38
C THR A 43 -8.18 -6.98 2.07
N HIS A 44 -8.40 -8.23 2.49
CA HIS A 44 -7.32 -9.16 2.85
C HIS A 44 -7.49 -10.43 2.00
N PHE A 45 -7.51 -11.65 2.56
CA PHE A 45 -7.77 -12.91 1.82
C PHE A 45 -9.24 -13.18 1.42
N CYS A 46 -10.12 -12.18 1.50
CA CYS A 46 -11.51 -12.33 1.09
C CYS A 46 -12.08 -11.03 0.50
N HIS A 47 -13.04 -11.17 -0.42
CA HIS A 47 -13.89 -10.07 -0.83
C HIS A 47 -14.71 -9.56 0.36
N ASN A 48 -15.16 -8.31 0.28
CA ASN A 48 -16.08 -7.74 1.25
C ASN A 48 -17.12 -6.86 0.54
N LYS A 49 -17.93 -6.09 1.30
CA LYS A 49 -18.95 -5.19 0.73
C LYS A 49 -18.38 -4.16 -0.25
N TYR A 50 -17.12 -3.78 -0.08
CA TYR A 50 -16.51 -2.64 -0.75
C TYR A 50 -15.69 -3.02 -1.97
N ALA A 51 -15.02 -4.18 -1.93
CA ALA A 51 -13.98 -4.48 -2.90
C ALA A 51 -13.76 -5.99 -3.07
N ASP A 52 -13.24 -6.34 -4.24
CA ASP A 52 -12.72 -7.68 -4.53
C ASP A 52 -11.25 -7.81 -4.11
N SER A 53 -10.97 -8.81 -3.26
CA SER A 53 -9.63 -9.35 -3.04
C SER A 53 -9.10 -10.10 -4.26
N GLU A 54 -7.78 -10.27 -4.35
CA GLU A 54 -7.17 -11.22 -5.29
C GLU A 54 -7.56 -12.68 -4.99
N HIS A 55 -7.92 -12.98 -3.74
CA HIS A 55 -8.41 -14.28 -3.32
C HIS A 55 -9.79 -14.18 -2.64
N PRO A 56 -10.78 -15.02 -3.02
CA PRO A 56 -10.72 -16.01 -4.11
C PRO A 56 -10.73 -15.36 -5.51
N ALA A 57 -10.36 -16.13 -6.55
CA ALA A 57 -10.21 -15.60 -7.91
C ALA A 57 -11.53 -15.20 -8.59
N LYS A 58 -12.67 -15.74 -8.15
CA LYS A 58 -13.98 -15.44 -8.73
C LYS A 58 -14.47 -14.09 -8.19
N PRO A 59 -14.61 -13.04 -9.01
CA PRO A 59 -14.96 -11.71 -8.52
C PRO A 59 -16.37 -11.65 -7.94
N LEU A 60 -16.58 -10.78 -6.94
CA LEU A 60 -17.89 -10.46 -6.39
C LEU A 60 -18.46 -9.18 -7.02
N HIS A 61 -17.62 -8.16 -7.24
CA HIS A 61 -18.03 -6.85 -7.79
C HIS A 61 -17.44 -6.54 -9.16
N GLY A 62 -16.37 -7.24 -9.57
CA GLY A 62 -15.54 -6.86 -10.70
C GLY A 62 -14.59 -5.69 -10.39
N GLY A 63 -14.12 -5.58 -9.15
CA GLY A 63 -13.30 -4.47 -8.66
C GLY A 63 -13.90 -3.79 -7.43
N LEU A 64 -14.10 -2.47 -7.49
CA LEU A 64 -14.81 -1.73 -6.43
C LEU A 64 -16.32 -1.76 -6.67
N SER A 65 -17.09 -2.00 -5.60
CA SER A 65 -18.53 -1.73 -5.59
C SER A 65 -18.80 -0.22 -5.51
N ASP A 66 -20.04 0.21 -5.75
CA ASP A 66 -20.44 1.61 -5.55
C ASP A 66 -20.18 2.08 -4.11
N ALA A 67 -20.51 1.24 -3.13
CA ALA A 67 -20.20 1.50 -1.73
C ALA A 67 -18.68 1.58 -1.47
N GLY A 68 -17.88 0.82 -2.22
CA GLY A 68 -16.42 0.89 -2.18
C GLY A 68 -15.89 2.22 -2.68
N ARG A 69 -16.45 2.76 -3.76
CA ARG A 69 -16.07 4.08 -4.29
C ARG A 69 -16.38 5.20 -3.31
N ASP A 70 -17.56 5.16 -2.70
CA ASP A 70 -17.94 6.09 -1.64
C ASP A 70 -16.99 6.01 -0.44
N LEU A 71 -16.59 4.80 -0.05
CA LEU A 71 -15.67 4.61 1.06
C LEU A 71 -14.26 5.12 0.73
N VAL A 72 -13.76 4.91 -0.48
CA VAL A 72 -12.49 5.50 -0.96
C VAL A 72 -12.54 7.03 -0.88
N HIS A 73 -13.65 7.66 -1.25
CA HIS A 73 -13.83 9.09 -1.08
C HIS A 73 -13.89 9.53 0.38
N GLU A 74 -14.50 8.75 1.27
CA GLU A 74 -14.47 9.02 2.72
C GLU A 74 -13.04 8.91 3.27
N MET A 75 -12.26 7.91 2.86
CA MET A 75 -10.84 7.77 3.20
C MET A 75 -10.04 9.00 2.76
N ASN A 76 -10.23 9.47 1.52
CA ASN A 76 -9.62 10.71 1.04
C ASN A 76 -10.06 11.93 1.87
N ARG A 77 -11.34 12.01 2.25
CA ARG A 77 -11.89 13.14 3.02
C ARG A 77 -11.31 13.22 4.43
N ILE A 78 -11.13 12.08 5.09
CA ILE A 78 -10.58 12.02 6.46
C ILE A 78 -9.06 12.00 6.49
N GLY A 79 -8.39 11.74 5.37
CA GLY A 79 -6.93 11.66 5.31
C GLY A 79 -6.40 10.29 5.72
N MET A 80 -7.16 9.24 5.46
CA MET A 80 -6.70 7.86 5.57
C MET A 80 -6.15 7.42 4.21
N MET A 81 -4.92 6.91 4.21
CA MET A 81 -4.31 6.35 3.00
C MET A 81 -5.10 5.11 2.56
N VAL A 82 -5.39 5.04 1.26
CA VAL A 82 -6.01 3.88 0.63
C VAL A 82 -4.90 2.89 0.29
N ASP A 83 -4.89 1.75 0.97
CA ASP A 83 -3.97 0.66 0.65
C ASP A 83 -4.66 -0.39 -0.22
N ILE A 84 -4.03 -0.70 -1.35
CA ILE A 84 -4.52 -1.63 -2.37
C ILE A 84 -3.73 -2.93 -2.45
N SER A 85 -2.89 -3.22 -1.44
CA SER A 85 -2.37 -4.57 -1.21
C SER A 85 -3.53 -5.57 -1.00
N HIS A 86 -3.32 -6.85 -1.29
CA HIS A 86 -4.33 -7.93 -1.26
C HIS A 86 -5.51 -7.80 -2.23
N THR A 87 -5.69 -6.67 -2.90
CA THR A 87 -6.83 -6.45 -3.79
C THR A 87 -6.62 -7.08 -5.16
N SER A 88 -7.71 -7.41 -5.86
CA SER A 88 -7.65 -7.85 -7.26
C SER A 88 -7.11 -6.73 -8.15
N ALA A 89 -6.53 -7.07 -9.31
CA ALA A 89 -6.04 -6.06 -10.25
C ALA A 89 -7.13 -5.08 -10.70
N ASP A 90 -8.38 -5.53 -10.79
CA ASP A 90 -9.51 -4.66 -11.15
C ASP A 90 -9.86 -3.68 -10.01
N THR A 91 -9.81 -4.14 -8.75
CA THR A 91 -9.91 -3.26 -7.58
C THR A 91 -8.78 -2.23 -7.57
N GLN A 92 -7.54 -2.63 -7.88
CA GLN A 92 -6.39 -1.72 -7.95
C GLN A 92 -6.64 -0.60 -8.98
N ARG A 93 -7.05 -0.96 -10.20
CA ARG A 93 -7.39 -0.01 -11.27
C ARG A 93 -8.50 0.94 -10.85
N ASP A 94 -9.55 0.40 -10.24
CA ASP A 94 -10.71 1.16 -9.82
C ASP A 94 -10.40 2.13 -8.67
N ALA A 95 -9.63 1.69 -7.68
CA ALA A 95 -9.17 2.54 -6.59
C ALA A 95 -8.28 3.67 -7.10
N LEU A 96 -7.38 3.39 -8.06
CA LEU A 96 -6.51 4.40 -8.68
C LEU A 96 -7.31 5.43 -9.50
N LYS A 97 -8.39 5.02 -10.18
CA LYS A 97 -9.31 5.93 -10.88
C LYS A 97 -10.19 6.74 -9.93
N THR A 98 -10.58 6.15 -8.80
CA THR A 98 -11.54 6.74 -7.86
C THR A 98 -10.85 7.69 -6.86
N SER A 99 -9.68 7.32 -6.35
CA SER A 99 -9.00 8.06 -5.29
C SER A 99 -8.56 9.44 -5.76
N ARG A 100 -8.89 10.45 -4.98
CA ARG A 100 -8.46 11.84 -5.18
C ARG A 100 -7.09 12.13 -4.61
N ALA A 101 -6.56 11.21 -3.80
CA ALA A 101 -5.26 11.30 -3.16
C ALA A 101 -4.35 10.14 -3.60
N PRO A 102 -3.03 10.27 -3.42
CA PRO A 102 -2.10 9.18 -3.65
C PRO A 102 -2.48 7.94 -2.84
N VAL A 103 -2.51 6.78 -3.49
CA VAL A 103 -2.74 5.47 -2.85
C VAL A 103 -1.40 4.80 -2.51
N ILE A 104 -1.46 3.74 -1.71
CA ILE A 104 -0.29 2.92 -1.41
C ILE A 104 -0.54 1.45 -1.76
N PHE A 105 0.53 0.73 -2.06
CA PHE A 105 0.63 -0.68 -1.70
C PHE A 105 1.56 -0.74 -0.50
N SER A 106 1.06 -1.12 0.68
CA SER A 106 1.89 -1.28 1.88
C SER A 106 2.85 -2.48 1.79
N HIS A 107 2.51 -3.53 1.03
CA HIS A 107 3.34 -4.73 0.86
C HIS A 107 2.92 -5.49 -0.41
N SER A 108 3.55 -5.19 -1.55
CA SER A 108 3.34 -5.87 -2.84
C SER A 108 4.54 -5.69 -3.77
N ASN A 109 4.72 -6.61 -4.73
CA ASN A 109 5.85 -6.58 -5.66
C ASN A 109 5.41 -6.36 -7.12
N ALA A 110 6.33 -6.48 -8.07
CA ALA A 110 6.05 -6.35 -9.51
C ALA A 110 5.71 -7.70 -10.17
N PHE A 111 4.58 -7.77 -10.87
CA PHE A 111 4.10 -9.00 -11.49
C PHE A 111 5.02 -9.49 -12.61
N THR A 112 5.62 -8.58 -13.37
CA THR A 112 6.52 -8.92 -14.48
C THR A 112 7.79 -9.63 -14.00
N VAL A 113 8.27 -9.30 -12.80
CA VAL A 113 9.43 -9.96 -12.18
C VAL A 113 9.04 -11.32 -11.59
N CYS A 114 7.91 -11.39 -10.87
CA CYS A 114 7.37 -12.62 -10.30
C CYS A 114 5.86 -12.70 -10.53
N LYS A 115 5.42 -13.68 -11.33
CA LYS A 115 4.03 -13.82 -11.81
C LYS A 115 3.08 -14.38 -10.74
N HIS A 116 2.96 -13.69 -9.60
CA HIS A 116 2.04 -13.99 -8.52
C HIS A 116 0.89 -12.98 -8.51
N THR A 117 -0.36 -13.40 -8.28
CA THR A 117 -1.56 -12.53 -8.26
C THR A 117 -1.53 -11.43 -7.20
N ARG A 118 -0.64 -11.55 -6.21
CA ARG A 118 -0.39 -10.56 -5.16
C ARG A 118 0.51 -9.42 -5.64
N ASN A 119 1.15 -9.56 -6.79
CA ASN A 119 2.04 -8.57 -7.36
C ASN A 119 1.29 -7.68 -8.38
N ALA A 120 1.68 -6.41 -8.42
CA ALA A 120 1.04 -5.40 -9.26
C ALA A 120 1.46 -5.57 -10.73
N PRO A 121 0.49 -5.65 -11.67
CA PRO A 121 0.76 -5.58 -13.10
C PRO A 121 1.33 -4.22 -13.55
N ASP A 122 2.06 -4.20 -14.65
CA ASP A 122 2.72 -2.97 -15.14
C ASP A 122 1.74 -1.85 -15.48
N ASP A 123 0.53 -2.16 -15.97
CA ASP A 123 -0.49 -1.14 -16.22
C ASP A 123 -0.95 -0.46 -14.93
N VAL A 124 -1.08 -1.23 -13.84
CA VAL A 124 -1.38 -0.71 -12.50
C VAL A 124 -0.22 0.13 -11.96
N LEU A 125 1.04 -0.30 -12.15
CA LEU A 125 2.22 0.49 -11.77
C LEU A 125 2.24 1.84 -12.51
N ASN A 126 1.95 1.86 -13.80
CA ASN A 126 1.83 3.10 -14.57
C ASN A 126 0.70 4.01 -14.09
N MET A 127 -0.45 3.43 -13.69
CA MET A 127 -1.53 4.19 -13.06
C MET A 127 -1.12 4.75 -11.69
N LEU A 128 -0.36 3.98 -10.89
CA LEU A 128 0.19 4.43 -9.61
C LEU A 128 1.12 5.65 -9.79
N LYS A 129 1.96 5.63 -10.83
CA LYS A 129 2.80 6.77 -11.22
C LYS A 129 1.96 8.03 -11.48
N ALA A 130 0.89 7.90 -12.25
CA ALA A 130 -0.01 9.00 -12.58
C ALA A 130 -0.79 9.51 -11.34
N ASN A 131 -1.19 8.61 -10.45
CA ASN A 131 -1.87 8.92 -9.19
C ASN A 131 -0.93 9.59 -8.16
N GLY A 132 0.39 9.40 -8.25
CA GLY A 132 1.36 9.94 -7.29
C GLY A 132 1.68 8.99 -6.12
N GLY A 133 1.13 7.77 -6.12
CA GLY A 133 1.23 6.81 -5.03
C GLY A 133 2.61 6.18 -4.84
N VAL A 134 2.70 5.21 -3.94
CA VAL A 134 3.91 4.44 -3.67
C VAL A 134 3.59 2.95 -3.55
N ILE A 135 4.45 2.10 -4.10
CA ILE A 135 4.43 0.65 -3.86
C ILE A 135 5.60 0.29 -2.96
N MET A 136 5.29 -0.33 -1.84
CA MET A 136 6.26 -0.77 -0.84
C MET A 136 6.53 -2.26 -1.06
N VAL A 137 7.75 -2.59 -1.48
CA VAL A 137 8.16 -3.94 -1.88
C VAL A 137 8.22 -4.83 -0.64
N THR A 138 7.58 -6.00 -0.74
CA THR A 138 7.51 -7.03 0.31
C THR A 138 8.55 -8.12 0.10
N PHE A 139 8.91 -8.77 1.21
CA PHE A 139 9.92 -9.82 1.26
C PHE A 139 9.31 -11.22 1.27
N LEU A 140 7.99 -11.37 1.14
CA LEU A 140 7.32 -12.67 1.09
C LEU A 140 7.94 -13.56 -0.01
N PRO A 141 8.59 -14.69 0.33
CA PRO A 141 9.44 -15.41 -0.63
C PRO A 141 8.71 -15.85 -1.89
N GLY A 142 7.48 -16.38 -1.77
CA GLY A 142 6.68 -16.79 -2.92
C GLY A 142 6.21 -15.63 -3.82
N TYR A 143 6.23 -14.40 -3.31
CA TYR A 143 5.87 -13.19 -4.07
C TYR A 143 7.11 -12.50 -4.66
N VAL A 144 8.29 -12.82 -4.14
CA VAL A 144 9.59 -12.36 -4.65
C VAL A 144 10.09 -13.30 -5.75
N ASN A 145 10.00 -14.61 -5.52
CA ASN A 145 10.45 -15.64 -6.45
C ASN A 145 9.47 -16.83 -6.40
N LEU A 146 8.91 -17.22 -7.54
CA LEU A 146 7.89 -18.28 -7.60
C LEU A 146 8.37 -19.64 -7.08
N SER A 147 9.68 -19.89 -7.04
CA SER A 147 10.24 -21.10 -6.44
C SER A 147 10.11 -21.13 -4.90
N GLY A 148 9.84 -19.99 -4.27
CA GLY A 148 9.86 -19.81 -2.82
C GLY A 148 11.27 -19.62 -2.23
N ASN A 149 12.33 -19.85 -3.01
CA ASN A 149 13.72 -19.67 -2.59
C ASN A 149 14.20 -18.25 -2.93
N ALA A 150 13.61 -17.25 -2.29
CA ALA A 150 13.96 -15.85 -2.52
C ALA A 150 15.26 -15.45 -1.81
N THR A 151 15.97 -14.49 -2.40
CA THR A 151 17.16 -13.86 -1.82
C THR A 151 17.00 -12.34 -1.74
N LEU A 152 17.88 -11.68 -0.99
CA LEU A 152 18.01 -10.23 -0.99
C LEU A 152 18.16 -9.65 -2.40
N SER A 153 18.92 -10.33 -3.27
CA SER A 153 19.11 -9.92 -4.67
C SER A 153 17.80 -9.93 -5.45
N ASP A 154 16.94 -10.94 -5.26
CA ASP A 154 15.63 -11.00 -5.92
C ASP A 154 14.70 -9.87 -5.44
N VAL A 155 14.77 -9.51 -4.14
CA VAL A 155 14.04 -8.34 -3.61
C VAL A 155 14.53 -7.04 -4.27
N ALA A 156 15.85 -6.90 -4.42
CA ALA A 156 16.44 -5.76 -5.12
C ALA A 156 16.06 -5.72 -6.61
N ASP A 157 15.86 -6.88 -7.27
CA ASP A 157 15.35 -6.93 -8.65
C ASP A 157 13.96 -6.30 -8.77
N HIS A 158 13.06 -6.56 -7.83
CA HIS A 158 11.75 -5.91 -7.79
C HIS A 158 11.85 -4.39 -7.61
N ILE A 159 12.66 -3.94 -6.63
CA ILE A 159 12.85 -2.50 -6.38
C ILE A 159 13.43 -1.80 -7.61
N GLN A 160 14.46 -2.38 -8.23
CA GLN A 160 15.11 -1.82 -9.40
C GLN A 160 14.18 -1.83 -10.62
N TYR A 161 13.44 -2.91 -10.85
CA TYR A 161 12.48 -3.01 -11.93
C TYR A 161 11.40 -1.92 -11.83
N ILE A 162 10.74 -1.79 -10.68
CA ILE A 162 9.71 -0.78 -10.47
C ILE A 162 10.31 0.63 -10.58
N GLY A 163 11.48 0.85 -9.99
CA GLY A 163 12.21 2.11 -10.05
C GLY A 163 12.52 2.53 -11.50
N ASN A 164 12.93 1.60 -12.34
CA ASN A 164 13.18 1.84 -13.77
C ASN A 164 11.89 2.10 -14.57
N LEU A 165 10.81 1.38 -14.24
CA LEU A 165 9.54 1.50 -14.97
C LEU A 165 8.83 2.83 -14.67
N ILE A 166 8.67 3.16 -13.38
CA ILE A 166 7.83 4.29 -12.97
C ILE A 166 8.58 5.41 -12.24
N GLY A 167 9.84 5.19 -11.87
CA GLY A 167 10.68 6.12 -11.13
C GLY A 167 10.72 5.79 -9.63
N TYR A 168 11.91 5.87 -9.02
CA TYR A 168 12.14 5.55 -7.62
C TYR A 168 11.36 6.40 -6.62
N LYS A 169 10.78 7.54 -7.02
CA LYS A 169 9.82 8.34 -6.22
C LYS A 169 8.50 7.61 -5.88
N HIS A 170 8.26 6.45 -6.49
CA HIS A 170 7.08 5.61 -6.30
C HIS A 170 7.40 4.27 -5.64
N VAL A 171 8.62 4.07 -5.15
CA VAL A 171 9.06 2.79 -4.55
C VAL A 171 9.36 2.98 -3.07
N GLY A 172 8.99 2.01 -2.25
CA GLY A 172 9.32 1.94 -0.83
C GLY A 172 9.58 0.50 -0.39
N ILE A 173 9.70 0.29 0.91
CA ILE A 173 9.94 -1.03 1.52
C ILE A 173 8.83 -1.32 2.51
N GLY A 174 8.19 -2.49 2.36
CA GLY A 174 7.09 -2.96 3.18
C GLY A 174 7.22 -4.47 3.37
N SER A 175 8.18 -4.85 4.21
CA SER A 175 8.74 -6.21 4.25
C SER A 175 7.69 -7.30 4.45
N ASP A 176 6.67 -7.02 5.27
CA ASP A 176 5.74 -8.02 5.81
C ASP A 176 6.39 -8.99 6.82
N PHE A 177 7.45 -8.54 7.52
CA PHE A 177 8.02 -9.28 8.65
C PHE A 177 6.96 -9.59 9.70
N ASP A 178 7.10 -10.73 10.37
CA ASP A 178 6.14 -11.32 11.32
C ASP A 178 4.75 -11.69 10.73
N GLY A 179 4.47 -11.33 9.47
CA GLY A 179 3.31 -11.79 8.70
C GLY A 179 3.60 -12.96 7.75
N MET A 180 4.88 -13.32 7.59
CA MET A 180 5.38 -14.29 6.63
C MET A 180 5.75 -15.65 7.25
N SER A 181 5.56 -16.74 6.50
CA SER A 181 5.94 -18.11 6.92
C SER A 181 7.41 -18.45 6.69
N GLY A 182 8.14 -17.57 6.00
CA GLY A 182 9.57 -17.71 5.69
C GLY A 182 10.11 -16.38 5.17
N VAL A 183 11.43 -16.25 5.14
CA VAL A 183 12.17 -15.02 4.81
C VAL A 183 13.14 -15.25 3.64
N PRO A 184 13.47 -14.24 2.83
CA PRO A 184 14.52 -14.37 1.83
C PRO A 184 15.90 -14.53 2.48
N THR A 185 16.79 -15.28 1.84
CA THR A 185 18.19 -15.37 2.28
C THR A 185 18.88 -14.00 2.19
N GLY A 186 19.54 -13.59 3.27
CA GLY A 186 20.14 -12.26 3.45
C GLY A 186 19.16 -11.18 3.95
N LEU A 187 17.90 -11.53 4.20
CA LEU A 187 16.88 -10.67 4.80
C LEU A 187 16.14 -11.40 5.93
N GLU A 188 16.90 -12.03 6.82
CA GLU A 188 16.37 -12.92 7.85
C GLU A 188 15.50 -12.19 8.88
N ASP A 189 15.80 -10.91 9.14
CA ASP A 189 15.07 -10.07 10.08
C ASP A 189 15.24 -8.57 9.78
N VAL A 190 14.64 -7.73 10.63
CA VAL A 190 14.64 -6.27 10.52
C VAL A 190 16.03 -5.63 10.63
N SER A 191 17.08 -6.34 11.03
CA SER A 191 18.44 -5.81 11.09
C SER A 191 19.12 -5.74 9.72
N HIS A 192 18.59 -6.44 8.70
CA HIS A 192 19.19 -6.58 7.37
C HIS A 192 18.74 -5.52 6.34
N TYR A 193 17.93 -4.53 6.72
CA TYR A 193 17.62 -3.41 5.83
C TYR A 193 18.86 -2.69 5.26
N PRO A 194 19.95 -2.44 6.03
CA PRO A 194 21.16 -1.84 5.48
C PRO A 194 21.80 -2.65 4.36
N ASP A 195 21.74 -3.98 4.43
CA ASP A 195 22.29 -4.87 3.40
C ASP A 195 21.55 -4.70 2.07
N LEU A 196 20.22 -4.58 2.11
CA LEU A 196 19.40 -4.30 0.93
C LEU A 196 19.73 -2.92 0.33
N ILE A 197 19.90 -1.90 1.18
CA ILE A 197 20.28 -0.57 0.70
C ILE A 197 21.67 -0.59 0.06
N GLN A 198 22.62 -1.34 0.63
CA GLN A 198 23.95 -1.51 0.06
C GLN A 198 23.90 -2.21 -1.31
N GLU A 199 23.08 -3.26 -1.45
CA GLU A 199 22.88 -3.93 -2.74
C GLU A 199 22.29 -2.99 -3.79
N LEU A 200 21.27 -2.20 -3.43
CA LEU A 200 20.69 -1.19 -4.33
C LEU A 200 21.73 -0.13 -4.74
N ALA A 201 22.61 0.29 -3.82
CA ALA A 201 23.72 1.19 -4.12
C ALA A 201 24.74 0.56 -5.07
N ASN A 202 25.10 -0.72 -4.87
CA ASN A 202 26.00 -1.47 -5.75
C ASN A 202 25.45 -1.59 -7.17
N ARG A 203 24.12 -1.62 -7.31
CA ARG A 203 23.40 -1.59 -8.60
C ARG A 203 23.34 -0.21 -9.26
N GLY A 204 23.97 0.81 -8.67
CA GLY A 204 24.07 2.16 -9.23
C GLY A 204 22.88 3.06 -8.93
N ILE A 205 22.00 2.70 -7.99
CA ILE A 205 20.87 3.55 -7.61
C ILE A 205 21.39 4.76 -6.83
N GLY A 206 21.01 5.95 -7.28
CA GLY A 206 21.53 7.22 -6.74
C GLY A 206 21.13 7.46 -5.28
N ALA A 207 21.97 8.18 -4.54
CA ALA A 207 21.75 8.42 -3.11
C ALA A 207 20.41 9.10 -2.77
N GLU A 208 19.91 10.00 -3.61
CA GLU A 208 18.60 10.63 -3.40
C GLU A 208 17.45 9.64 -3.61
N ASP A 209 17.57 8.75 -4.60
CA ASP A 209 16.59 7.69 -4.84
C ASP A 209 16.59 6.66 -3.71
N LEU A 210 17.77 6.31 -3.17
CA LEU A 210 17.85 5.46 -1.98
C LEU A 210 17.15 6.10 -0.78
N LYS A 211 17.33 7.40 -0.52
CA LYS A 211 16.59 8.11 0.54
C LYS A 211 15.08 8.10 0.31
N ASN A 212 14.65 8.14 -0.95
CA ASN A 212 13.26 8.04 -1.33
C ASN A 212 12.69 6.65 -0.99
N VAL A 213 13.38 5.59 -1.40
CA VAL A 213 13.04 4.19 -1.11
C VAL A 213 13.02 3.90 0.39
N MET A 214 14.00 4.40 1.15
CA MET A 214 14.11 4.18 2.60
C MET A 214 12.97 4.79 3.42
N GLY A 215 12.24 5.77 2.88
CA GLY A 215 11.07 6.30 3.60
C GLY A 215 10.57 7.66 3.17
N ARG A 216 11.32 8.49 2.44
CA ARG A 216 10.82 9.82 2.05
C ARG A 216 9.56 9.73 1.18
N ASN A 217 9.41 8.68 0.37
CA ASN A 217 8.24 8.52 -0.49
C ASN A 217 6.94 8.29 0.29
N ILE A 218 6.96 7.44 1.32
CA ILE A 218 5.75 7.23 2.14
C ILE A 218 5.41 8.49 2.95
N LEU A 219 6.42 9.22 3.42
CA LEU A 219 6.20 10.49 4.11
C LEU A 219 5.60 11.56 3.19
N ARG A 220 6.03 11.60 1.92
CA ARG A 220 5.44 12.45 0.89
C ARG A 220 3.97 12.10 0.68
N VAL A 221 3.66 10.82 0.45
CA VAL A 221 2.28 10.34 0.23
C VAL A 221 1.38 10.68 1.42
N LEU A 222 1.84 10.43 2.65
CA LEU A 222 1.10 10.79 3.86
C LEU A 222 0.81 12.29 3.92
N SER A 223 1.79 13.14 3.63
CA SER A 223 1.61 14.60 3.61
C SER A 223 0.64 15.08 2.52
N GLU A 224 0.66 14.46 1.34
CA GLU A 224 -0.26 14.79 0.24
C GLU A 224 -1.70 14.37 0.58
N VAL A 225 -1.88 13.20 1.21
CA VAL A 225 -3.17 12.71 1.71
C VAL A 225 -3.74 13.65 2.77
N GLU A 226 -2.94 14.09 3.75
CA GLU A 226 -3.34 15.09 4.75
C GLU A 226 -3.77 16.42 4.09
N THR A 227 -3.04 16.86 3.06
CA THR A 227 -3.35 18.11 2.34
C THR A 227 -4.69 18.02 1.60
N ILE A 228 -4.98 16.87 0.99
CA ILE A 228 -6.22 16.65 0.25
C ILE A 228 -7.40 16.54 1.21
N ALA A 229 -7.24 15.85 2.33
CA ALA A 229 -8.23 15.78 3.40
C ALA A 229 -8.61 17.17 3.93
N ALA A 230 -7.62 18.04 4.16
CA ALA A 230 -7.86 19.42 4.62
C ALA A 230 -8.67 20.26 3.62
N LYS A 231 -8.57 19.96 2.32
CA LYS A 231 -9.38 20.60 1.27
C LYS A 231 -10.78 19.99 1.19
N MET A 232 -10.89 18.66 1.21
CA MET A 232 -12.14 17.92 1.05
C MET A 232 -13.07 18.08 2.25
N SER A 233 -12.55 18.01 3.48
CA SER A 233 -13.33 18.15 4.71
C SER A 233 -14.10 19.48 4.82
N LYS A 234 -13.67 20.53 4.12
CA LYS A 234 -14.36 21.83 4.07
C LYS A 234 -15.56 21.86 3.12
N ARG A 235 -15.65 20.93 2.16
CA ARG A 235 -16.61 20.97 1.05
C ARG A 235 -17.51 19.73 0.97
N THR A 236 -17.07 18.63 1.55
CA THR A 236 -17.75 17.33 1.47
C THR A 236 -18.24 16.92 2.85
N LYS A 237 -19.53 16.60 2.95
CA LYS A 237 -20.10 16.03 4.18
C LYS A 237 -19.56 14.60 4.42
N PRO A 238 -19.46 14.14 5.68
CA PRO A 238 -19.08 12.75 5.96
C PRO A 238 -20.00 11.74 5.28
N LEU A 239 -19.43 10.63 4.80
CA LEU A 239 -20.21 9.48 4.34
C LEU A 239 -21.11 8.96 5.47
N GLN A 240 -22.40 8.82 5.17
CA GLN A 240 -23.41 8.40 6.14
C GLN A 240 -23.63 6.89 6.07
N ASP A 241 -23.75 6.26 7.24
CA ASP A 241 -24.14 4.86 7.32
C ASP A 241 -25.66 4.75 7.17
N TYR A 242 -26.09 3.83 6.30
CA TYR A 242 -27.50 3.48 6.19
C TYR A 242 -27.82 2.33 7.16
N ILE A 243 -28.64 2.61 8.16
CA ILE A 243 -29.10 1.63 9.14
C ILE A 243 -30.55 1.30 8.77
N GLN A 244 -30.80 0.07 8.31
CA GLN A 244 -32.18 -0.41 8.19
C GLN A 244 -32.74 -0.58 9.61
N PRO A 245 -33.84 0.10 9.97
CA PRO A 245 -34.52 -0.14 11.24
C PRO A 245 -34.95 -1.60 11.30
N ARG A 246 -34.68 -2.25 12.43
CA ARG A 246 -35.21 -3.59 12.72
C ARG A 246 -36.70 -3.53 13.03
#